data_AF-A0A800FA96-F1
#
_entry.id   AF-A0A800FA96-F1
#
_cell.length_a   1.000
_cell.length_b   1.000
_cell.length_c   1.000
_cell.angle_alpha   90.00
_cell.angle_beta   90.00
_cell.angle_gamma   90.00
#
_symmetry.space_group_name_H-M   'P 1'
#
loop_
_entity.id
_entity.type
_entity.pdbx_description
1 polymer ?
#
loop_
_entity_poly.entity_id
_entity_poly.type
_entity_poly.pdbx_seq_one_letter_code
_entity_poly.pdbx_strand_id
1 'polypeptide(L)'
;MGARIGSEAPPTEEEDGVGAVRRCLKAYADRGVFRGYSERPARLGRVVFRFSWLARDPYDLQYEARTGTFVFLNALPNVAARTPIARALKTFVNGRSAESLPEHRRVDPARATVSAFVRRGELRLKVVALRGHHAYAANRVVNLMHEVYLHLHSYYPEYLWENYDVSQD
;
A
#
# COMPACT_ATOMS: atom_id res chain seq x y z
N MET A 1 -46.47 -28.26 -7.53
CA MET A 1 -45.67 -27.86 -6.35
C MET A 1 -44.34 -28.57 -6.48
N GLY A 2 -43.27 -27.86 -6.85
CA GLY A 2 -41.95 -28.45 -7.12
C GLY A 2 -40.94 -27.32 -7.21
N ALA A 3 -40.19 -27.14 -6.13
CA ALA A 3 -39.26 -26.04 -5.93
C ALA A 3 -38.16 -26.06 -7.01
N ARG A 4 -37.95 -24.92 -7.65
CA ARG A 4 -36.81 -24.68 -8.53
C ARG A 4 -35.58 -24.53 -7.62
N ILE A 5 -34.69 -25.50 -7.68
CA ILE A 5 -33.36 -25.40 -7.10
C ILE A 5 -32.64 -24.30 -7.89
N GLY A 6 -32.44 -23.15 -7.25
CA GLY A 6 -31.60 -22.09 -7.79
C GLY A 6 -30.19 -22.64 -7.93
N SER A 7 -29.68 -22.69 -9.15
CA SER A 7 -28.26 -22.83 -9.40
C SER A 7 -27.55 -21.61 -8.82
N GLU A 8 -27.05 -21.74 -7.60
CA GLU A 8 -26.09 -20.81 -7.03
C GLU A 8 -24.79 -21.04 -7.80
N ALA A 9 -24.48 -20.13 -8.71
CA ALA A 9 -23.19 -20.09 -9.37
C ALA A 9 -22.10 -20.06 -8.28
N PRO A 10 -20.94 -20.72 -8.47
CA PRO A 10 -19.83 -20.54 -7.55
C PRO A 10 -19.54 -19.03 -7.46
N PRO A 11 -19.23 -18.52 -6.25
CA PRO A 11 -18.88 -17.12 -6.08
C PRO A 11 -17.79 -16.77 -7.10
N THR A 12 -18.09 -15.84 -8.01
CA THR A 12 -17.13 -15.37 -9.01
C THR A 12 -15.89 -14.85 -8.27
N GLU A 13 -14.71 -14.93 -8.87
CA GLU A 13 -13.43 -14.51 -8.26
C GLU A 13 -13.38 -13.04 -7.78
N GLU A 14 -14.49 -12.31 -7.92
CA GLU A 14 -14.83 -11.03 -7.29
C GLU A 14 -15.02 -11.12 -5.75
N GLU A 15 -15.24 -12.32 -5.19
CA GLU A 15 -15.61 -12.54 -3.78
C GLU A 15 -14.46 -13.01 -2.86
N ASP A 16 -13.53 -12.09 -2.59
CA ASP A 16 -13.07 -11.72 -1.24
C ASP A 16 -11.84 -10.83 -1.41
N GLY A 17 -12.07 -9.51 -1.42
CA GLY A 17 -10.99 -8.53 -1.51
C GLY A 17 -9.92 -8.75 -0.43
N VAL A 18 -10.27 -9.27 0.76
CA VAL A 18 -9.28 -9.62 1.79
C VAL A 18 -8.44 -10.81 1.34
N GLY A 19 -9.06 -11.87 0.84
CA GLY A 19 -8.38 -13.05 0.29
C GLY A 19 -7.41 -12.71 -0.84
N ALA A 20 -7.82 -11.84 -1.79
CA ALA A 20 -6.97 -11.38 -2.88
C ALA A 20 -5.73 -10.62 -2.36
N VAL A 21 -5.94 -9.70 -1.40
CA VAL A 21 -4.85 -8.95 -0.76
C VAL A 21 -3.92 -9.85 0.03
N ARG A 22 -4.47 -10.77 0.82
CA ARG A 22 -3.72 -11.74 1.62
C ARG A 22 -2.80 -12.59 0.75
N ARG A 23 -3.33 -13.16 -0.34
CA ARG A 23 -2.52 -13.95 -1.30
C ARG A 23 -1.38 -13.11 -1.88
N CYS A 24 -1.67 -11.87 -2.27
CA CYS A 24 -0.67 -10.95 -2.82
C CYS A 24 0.45 -10.64 -1.81
N LEU A 25 0.12 -10.24 -0.58
CA LEU A 25 1.12 -9.87 0.44
C LEU A 25 1.88 -11.08 0.98
N LYS A 26 1.21 -12.23 1.14
CA LYS A 26 1.88 -13.48 1.53
C LYS A 26 2.92 -13.90 0.48
N ALA A 27 2.66 -13.71 -0.81
CA ALA A 27 3.64 -14.02 -1.85
C ALA A 27 4.96 -13.23 -1.71
N TYR A 28 4.93 -12.00 -1.17
CA TYR A 28 6.16 -11.26 -0.84
C TYR A 28 6.89 -11.86 0.37
N ALA A 29 6.15 -12.30 1.39
CA ALA A 29 6.73 -12.99 2.55
C ALA A 29 7.36 -14.33 2.16
N ASP A 30 6.68 -15.12 1.34
CA ASP A 30 7.15 -16.43 0.88
C ASP A 30 8.44 -16.32 0.03
N ARG A 31 8.63 -15.18 -0.64
CA ARG A 31 9.86 -14.86 -1.40
C ARG A 31 10.96 -14.25 -0.52
N GLY A 32 10.74 -14.11 0.78
CA GLY A 32 11.69 -13.49 1.72
C GLY A 32 11.78 -11.97 1.63
N VAL A 33 10.94 -11.30 0.82
CA VAL A 33 10.90 -9.84 0.72
C VAL A 33 10.37 -9.23 2.02
N PHE A 34 9.31 -9.82 2.57
CA PHE A 34 8.74 -9.44 3.86
C PHE A 34 9.17 -10.43 4.94
N ARG A 35 9.62 -9.89 6.08
CA ARG A 35 9.95 -10.66 7.29
C ARG A 35 8.88 -10.42 8.36
N GLY A 36 8.61 -11.42 9.20
CA GLY A 36 7.64 -11.28 10.30
C GLY A 36 6.21 -10.95 9.83
N TYR A 37 5.82 -11.43 8.65
CA TYR A 37 4.48 -11.21 8.09
C TYR A 37 3.41 -11.75 9.05
N SER A 38 2.46 -10.89 9.39
CA SER A 38 1.28 -11.23 10.19
C SER A 38 0.09 -10.41 9.76
N GLU A 39 -1.11 -10.90 10.06
CA GLU A 39 -2.36 -10.18 9.83
C GLU A 39 -3.19 -10.15 11.10
N ARG A 40 -3.88 -9.04 11.33
CA ARG A 40 -4.79 -8.88 12.46
C ARG A 40 -6.07 -8.15 12.04
N PRO A 41 -7.24 -8.59 12.53
CA PRO A 41 -8.46 -7.82 12.35
C PRO A 41 -8.34 -6.49 13.11
N ALA A 42 -8.96 -5.45 12.56
CA ALA A 42 -9.06 -4.12 13.13
C ALA A 42 -10.53 -3.67 13.13
N ARG A 43 -10.80 -2.53 13.77
CA ARG A 43 -12.17 -1.99 13.88
C ARG A 43 -12.80 -1.76 12.51
N LEU A 44 -14.12 -1.94 12.43
CA LEU A 44 -14.95 -1.64 11.26
C LEU A 44 -14.57 -2.47 10.01
N GLY A 45 -14.29 -3.76 10.17
CA GLY A 45 -14.01 -4.67 9.05
C GLY A 45 -12.68 -4.40 8.33
N ARG A 46 -11.75 -3.74 9.01
CA ARG A 46 -10.40 -3.48 8.50
C ARG A 46 -9.47 -4.62 8.85
N VAL A 47 -8.45 -4.82 8.04
CA VAL A 47 -7.35 -5.75 8.31
C VAL A 47 -6.06 -4.96 8.34
N VAL A 48 -5.18 -5.23 9.30
CA VAL A 48 -3.83 -4.68 9.32
C VAL A 48 -2.86 -5.80 9.04
N PHE A 49 -2.08 -5.64 7.99
CA PHE A 49 -0.96 -6.49 7.65
C PHE A 49 0.31 -5.86 8.20
N ARG A 50 1.09 -6.63 8.96
CA ARG A 50 2.33 -6.17 9.57
C ARG A 50 3.51 -6.96 9.03
N PHE A 51 4.59 -6.27 8.65
CA PHE A 51 5.80 -6.90 8.12
C PHE A 51 7.02 -5.96 8.21
N SER A 52 8.20 -6.54 8.39
CA SER A 52 9.51 -5.86 8.29
C SER A 52 10.07 -5.99 6.87
N TRP A 53 10.64 -4.90 6.33
CA TRP A 53 11.14 -4.87 4.96
C TRP A 53 12.30 -3.88 4.76
N LEU A 54 12.00 -2.61 4.47
CA LEU A 54 12.97 -1.55 4.11
C LEU A 54 13.52 -0.75 5.30
N ALA A 55 12.92 -0.90 6.47
CA ALA A 55 13.26 -0.18 7.70
C ALA A 55 13.43 -1.17 8.85
N ARG A 56 14.11 -0.74 9.92
CA ARG A 56 14.22 -1.50 11.18
C ARG A 56 12.84 -1.80 11.77
N ASP A 57 12.00 -0.77 11.86
CA ASP A 57 10.66 -0.91 12.41
C ASP A 57 9.70 -1.53 11.37
N PRO A 58 8.79 -2.42 11.81
CA PRO A 58 7.84 -3.06 10.91
C PRO A 58 6.79 -2.06 10.41
N TYR A 59 6.37 -2.24 9.17
CA TYR A 59 5.27 -1.50 8.57
C TYR A 59 3.93 -2.08 8.99
N ASP A 60 2.96 -1.21 9.25
CA ASP A 60 1.54 -1.54 9.38
C ASP A 60 0.80 -1.02 8.13
N LEU A 61 0.39 -1.95 7.26
CA LEU A 61 -0.44 -1.69 6.09
C LEU A 61 -1.90 -2.01 6.41
N GLN A 62 -2.73 -0.99 6.54
CA GLN A 62 -4.16 -1.14 6.77
C GLN A 62 -4.90 -1.30 5.45
N TYR A 63 -5.84 -2.25 5.39
CA TYR A 63 -6.76 -2.45 4.27
C TYR A 63 -8.22 -2.40 4.76
N GLU A 64 -9.07 -1.67 4.03
CA GLU A 64 -10.53 -1.64 4.21
C GLU A 64 -11.20 -2.23 2.97
N ALA A 65 -11.73 -3.45 3.09
CA ALA A 65 -12.29 -4.21 1.97
C ALA A 65 -13.45 -3.49 1.28
N ARG A 66 -14.36 -2.91 2.08
CA ARG A 66 -15.56 -2.20 1.58
C ARG A 66 -15.22 -1.04 0.64
N THR A 67 -14.10 -0.37 0.85
CA THR A 67 -13.69 0.81 0.06
C THR A 67 -12.47 0.54 -0.80
N GLY A 68 -11.94 -0.69 -0.80
CA GLY A 68 -10.69 -1.04 -1.48
C GLY A 68 -9.48 -0.21 -1.04
N THR A 69 -9.51 0.39 0.16
CA THR A 69 -8.54 1.40 0.57
C THR A 69 -7.38 0.79 1.34
N PHE A 70 -6.16 1.07 0.88
CA PHE A 70 -4.90 0.77 1.55
C PHE A 70 -4.31 2.04 2.15
N VAL A 71 -3.77 1.95 3.36
CA VAL A 71 -3.01 3.03 3.99
C VAL A 71 -1.82 2.46 4.75
N PHE A 72 -0.60 2.91 4.41
CA PHE A 72 0.55 2.72 5.28
C PHE A 72 0.42 3.63 6.50
N LEU A 73 0.35 3.04 7.69
CA LEU A 73 0.04 3.78 8.91
C LEU A 73 1.27 4.48 9.51
N ASN A 74 2.43 3.87 9.39
CA ASN A 74 3.67 4.26 10.08
C ASN A 74 4.90 4.28 9.16
N ALA A 75 4.69 4.32 7.84
CA ALA A 75 5.81 4.23 6.91
C ALA A 75 6.71 5.46 6.95
N LEU A 76 6.15 6.67 7.01
CA LEU A 76 6.91 7.91 6.86
C LEU A 76 6.75 8.79 8.11
N PRO A 77 7.43 8.45 9.21
CA PRO A 77 7.35 9.19 10.47
C PRO A 77 7.96 10.59 10.34
N ASN A 78 7.56 11.51 11.22
CA ASN A 78 8.15 12.85 11.36
C ASN A 78 8.09 13.76 10.11
N VAL A 79 7.25 13.43 9.12
CA VAL A 79 7.03 14.28 7.94
C VAL A 79 5.84 15.22 8.17
N ALA A 80 6.12 16.41 8.71
CA ALA A 80 5.11 17.42 8.97
C ALA A 80 4.56 18.06 7.67
N ALA A 81 3.28 18.47 7.68
CA ALA A 81 2.51 18.85 6.48
C ALA A 81 3.08 20.02 5.67
N ARG A 82 3.81 20.93 6.31
CA ARG A 82 4.35 22.17 5.70
C ARG A 82 5.86 22.11 5.46
N THR A 83 6.44 20.91 5.40
CA THR A 83 7.86 20.73 5.09
C THR A 83 8.10 20.58 3.58
N PRO A 84 9.31 20.90 3.08
CA PRO A 84 9.69 20.64 1.69
C PRO A 84 9.56 19.16 1.30
N ILE A 85 10.02 18.24 2.17
CA ILE A 85 9.93 16.79 1.95
C ILE A 85 8.48 16.31 1.82
N ALA A 86 7.55 16.84 2.63
CA ALA A 86 6.12 16.49 2.50
C ALA A 86 5.53 16.94 1.16
N ARG A 87 5.94 18.11 0.65
CA ARG A 87 5.50 18.60 -0.67
C ARG A 87 6.08 17.73 -1.78
N ALA A 88 7.38 17.45 -1.74
CA ALA A 88 8.07 16.62 -2.72
C ALA A 88 7.45 15.22 -2.81
N LEU A 89 7.23 14.56 -1.66
CA LEU A 89 6.63 13.23 -1.62
C LEU A 89 5.18 13.22 -2.14
N LYS A 90 4.37 14.24 -1.80
CA LYS A 90 3.01 14.35 -2.35
C LYS A 90 3.03 14.50 -3.87
N THR A 91 3.90 15.36 -4.39
CA THR A 91 4.07 15.54 -5.84
C THR A 91 4.54 14.25 -6.51
N PHE A 92 5.54 13.58 -5.93
CA PHE A 92 6.08 12.32 -6.44
C PHE A 92 5.01 11.22 -6.52
N VAL A 93 4.25 11.03 -5.43
CA VAL A 93 3.19 10.02 -5.32
C VAL A 93 2.04 10.33 -6.29
N ASN A 94 1.58 11.58 -6.35
CA ASN A 94 0.50 11.96 -7.26
C ASN A 94 0.92 11.82 -8.73
N GLY A 95 2.21 11.95 -9.03
CA GLY A 95 2.77 11.74 -10.37
C GLY A 95 2.83 10.28 -10.83
N ARG A 96 2.53 9.28 -9.98
CA ARG A 96 2.65 7.85 -10.37
C ARG A 96 1.60 7.39 -11.38
N SER A 97 0.55 8.17 -11.61
CA SER A 97 -0.44 7.92 -12.66
C SER A 97 -0.17 8.70 -13.96
N ALA A 98 0.92 9.47 -14.03
CA ALA A 98 1.21 10.30 -15.20
C ALA A 98 1.52 9.46 -16.44
N GLU A 99 0.96 9.84 -17.59
CA GLU A 99 1.16 9.14 -18.87
C GLU A 99 2.62 9.13 -19.33
N SER A 100 3.44 10.08 -18.87
CA SER A 100 4.88 10.13 -19.14
C SER A 100 5.66 8.98 -18.49
N LEU A 101 5.08 8.25 -17.53
CA LEU A 101 5.72 7.07 -16.95
C LEU A 101 5.52 5.84 -17.84
N PRO A 102 6.53 4.95 -17.94
CA PRO A 102 6.39 3.65 -18.58
C PRO A 102 5.24 2.85 -17.96
N GLU A 103 4.49 2.10 -18.78
CA GLU A 103 3.30 1.36 -18.36
C GLU A 103 3.54 0.46 -17.14
N HIS A 104 4.69 -0.22 -17.08
CA HIS A 104 5.03 -1.11 -15.97
C HIS A 104 5.22 -0.36 -14.64
N ARG A 105 5.62 0.93 -14.64
CA ARG A 105 5.73 1.79 -13.44
C ARG A 105 4.46 2.58 -13.16
N ARG A 106 3.69 2.90 -14.21
CA ARG A 106 2.49 3.72 -14.11
C ARG A 106 1.37 2.99 -13.37
N VAL A 107 0.70 3.73 -12.49
CA VAL A 107 -0.57 3.30 -11.90
C VAL A 107 -1.69 3.60 -12.89
N ASP A 108 -2.41 2.54 -13.28
CA ASP A 108 -3.57 2.63 -14.15
C ASP A 108 -4.75 3.28 -13.39
N PRO A 109 -5.18 4.49 -13.78
CA PRO A 109 -6.26 5.20 -13.10
C PRO A 109 -7.62 4.51 -13.22
N ALA A 110 -7.80 3.54 -14.12
CA ALA A 110 -9.01 2.72 -14.18
C ALA A 110 -9.03 1.62 -13.10
N ARG A 111 -7.88 1.24 -12.56
CA ARG A 111 -7.72 0.13 -11.61
C ARG A 111 -7.39 0.58 -10.20
N ALA A 112 -6.65 1.67 -10.03
CA ALA A 112 -6.36 2.24 -8.72
C ALA A 112 -6.08 3.74 -8.76
N THR A 113 -6.32 4.42 -7.64
CA THR A 113 -5.81 5.78 -7.41
C THR A 113 -4.77 5.77 -6.30
N VAL A 114 -3.83 6.71 -6.37
CA VAL A 114 -2.79 6.90 -5.35
C VAL A 114 -2.78 8.33 -4.85
N SER A 115 -2.44 8.50 -3.58
CA SER A 115 -2.26 9.83 -2.97
C SER A 115 -1.39 9.73 -1.72
N ALA A 116 -0.89 10.87 -1.26
CA ALA A 116 -0.25 10.98 0.04
C ALA A 116 -0.86 12.12 0.87
N PHE A 117 -0.97 11.93 2.17
CA PHE A 117 -1.52 12.92 3.09
C PHE A 117 -0.81 12.88 4.44
N VAL A 118 -0.82 13.97 5.18
CA VAL A 118 -0.24 14.01 6.53
C VAL A 118 -1.33 13.83 7.57
N ARG A 119 -1.06 13.01 8.59
CA ARG A 119 -1.93 12.82 9.74
C ARG A 119 -1.07 12.64 10.99
N ARG A 120 -1.32 13.46 12.02
CA ARG A 120 -0.57 13.42 13.29
C ARG A 120 0.96 13.55 13.12
N GLY A 121 1.41 14.38 12.18
CA GLY A 121 2.85 14.59 11.94
C GLY A 121 3.53 13.52 11.07
N GLU A 122 2.79 12.51 10.61
CA GLU A 122 3.30 11.43 9.75
C GLU A 122 2.72 11.58 8.34
N LEU A 123 3.54 11.37 7.30
CA LEU A 123 3.01 11.22 5.94
C LEU A 123 2.51 9.78 5.76
N ARG A 124 1.36 9.66 5.13
CA ARG A 124 0.71 8.38 4.84
C ARG A 124 0.51 8.23 3.36
N LEU A 125 0.88 7.06 2.85
CA LEU A 125 0.61 6.65 1.49
C LEU A 125 -0.76 5.98 1.45
N LYS A 126 -1.58 6.36 0.47
CA LYS A 126 -2.91 5.82 0.25
C LYS A 126 -3.02 5.30 -1.17
N VAL A 127 -3.55 4.09 -1.30
CA VAL A 127 -3.95 3.50 -2.58
C VAL A 127 -5.40 3.06 -2.46
N VAL A 128 -6.22 3.32 -3.48
CA VAL A 128 -7.62 2.88 -3.51
C VAL A 128 -7.81 1.99 -4.73
N ALA A 129 -8.20 0.74 -4.50
CA ALA A 129 -8.62 -0.17 -5.55
C ALA A 129 -9.95 0.29 -6.15
N LEU A 130 -10.05 0.28 -7.47
CA LEU A 130 -11.26 0.57 -8.21
C LEU A 130 -11.83 -0.71 -8.81
N ARG A 131 -13.16 -0.81 -8.95
CA ARG A 131 -13.83 -1.90 -9.68
C ARG A 131 -13.36 -3.31 -9.28
N GLY A 132 -13.12 -3.54 -7.99
CA GLY A 132 -12.68 -4.85 -7.49
C GLY A 132 -11.22 -5.21 -7.77
N HIS A 133 -10.39 -4.31 -8.32
CA HIS A 133 -8.97 -4.57 -8.62
C HIS A 133 -8.06 -4.60 -7.37
N HIS A 134 -8.46 -5.35 -6.34
CA HIS A 134 -7.79 -5.42 -5.04
C HIS A 134 -6.39 -6.00 -5.11
N ALA A 135 -6.18 -7.09 -5.86
CA ALA A 135 -4.85 -7.69 -6.04
C ALA A 135 -3.88 -6.75 -6.77
N TYR A 136 -4.37 -6.03 -7.79
CA TYR A 136 -3.59 -5.02 -8.49
C TYR A 136 -3.18 -3.88 -7.54
N ALA A 137 -4.14 -3.34 -6.77
CA ALA A 137 -3.87 -2.29 -5.81
C ALA A 137 -2.91 -2.73 -4.69
N ALA A 138 -3.00 -3.99 -4.22
CA ALA A 138 -2.07 -4.57 -3.25
C ALA A 138 -0.63 -4.62 -3.80
N ASN A 139 -0.45 -5.05 -5.04
CA ASN A 139 0.87 -5.02 -5.67
C ASN A 139 1.38 -3.57 -5.82
N ARG A 140 0.50 -2.64 -6.24
CA ARG A 140 0.87 -1.24 -6.45
C ARG A 140 1.19 -0.50 -5.16
N VAL A 141 0.52 -0.76 -4.03
CA VAL A 141 0.86 -0.09 -2.77
C VAL A 141 2.24 -0.51 -2.25
N VAL A 142 2.62 -1.77 -2.44
CA VAL A 142 3.97 -2.27 -2.10
C VAL A 142 5.02 -1.62 -3.00
N ASN A 143 4.81 -1.63 -4.32
CA ASN A 143 5.74 -1.01 -5.27
C ASN A 143 5.86 0.50 -5.03
N LEU A 144 4.75 1.19 -4.73
CA LEU A 144 4.74 2.61 -4.40
C LEU A 144 5.63 2.90 -3.19
N MET A 145 5.54 2.09 -2.13
CA MET A 145 6.38 2.27 -0.95
C MET A 145 7.87 2.05 -1.28
N HIS A 146 8.19 1.07 -2.12
CA HIS A 146 9.56 0.88 -2.59
C HIS A 146 10.06 2.08 -3.39
N GLU A 147 9.26 2.59 -4.33
CA GLU A 147 9.63 3.77 -5.12
C GLU A 147 9.80 5.01 -4.25
N VAL A 148 8.96 5.19 -3.22
CA VAL A 148 9.11 6.26 -2.24
C VAL A 148 10.42 6.12 -1.46
N TYR A 149 10.77 4.90 -1.03
CA TYR A 149 12.04 4.66 -0.35
C TYR A 149 13.25 4.99 -1.23
N LEU A 150 13.24 4.57 -2.49
CA LEU A 150 14.29 4.91 -3.46
C LEU A 150 14.36 6.41 -3.72
N HIS A 151 13.21 7.09 -3.80
CA HIS A 151 13.18 8.55 -3.95
C HIS A 151 13.80 9.25 -2.73
N LEU A 152 13.47 8.81 -1.53
CA LEU A 152 14.06 9.33 -0.29
C LEU A 152 15.56 9.10 -0.26
N HIS A 153 16.03 7.90 -0.62
CA HIS A 153 17.46 7.59 -0.64
C HIS A 153 18.24 8.50 -1.59
N SER A 154 17.68 8.83 -2.76
CA SER A 154 18.35 9.68 -3.75
C SER A 154 18.32 11.17 -3.44
N TYR A 155 17.26 11.68 -2.79
CA TYR A 155 17.03 13.13 -2.66
C TYR A 155 16.95 13.63 -1.23
N TYR A 156 16.74 12.75 -0.26
CA TYR A 156 16.59 13.04 1.17
C TYR A 156 17.27 11.94 2.03
N PRO A 157 18.54 11.57 1.78
CA PRO A 157 19.21 10.50 2.52
C PRO A 157 19.29 10.79 4.03
N GLU A 158 19.43 12.05 4.42
CA GLU A 158 19.42 12.49 5.81
C GLU A 158 18.15 12.11 6.55
N TYR A 159 17.00 12.18 5.87
CA TYR A 159 15.74 11.74 6.45
C TYR A 159 15.74 10.23 6.74
N LEU A 160 16.34 9.41 5.86
CA LEU A 160 16.43 7.97 6.08
C LEU A 160 17.38 7.63 7.23
N TRP A 161 18.50 8.34 7.38
CA TRP A 161 19.41 8.16 8.51
C TRP A 161 18.69 8.42 9.84
N GLU A 162 17.95 9.52 9.92
CA GLU A 162 17.25 9.93 11.14
C GLU A 162 16.05 9.04 11.49
N ASN A 163 15.34 8.52 10.50
CA ASN A 163 14.01 7.92 10.71
C ASN A 163 13.94 6.42 10.40
N TYR A 164 14.89 5.89 9.64
CA TYR A 164 14.89 4.50 9.17
C TYR A 164 16.09 3.69 9.68
N ASP A 165 16.99 4.31 10.44
CA ASP A 165 18.23 3.70 10.96
C ASP A 165 19.10 3.12 9.83
N VAL A 166 19.11 3.82 8.68
CA VAL A 166 19.97 3.48 7.54
C VAL A 166 21.37 4.02 7.83
N SER A 167 22.41 3.18 7.72
CA SER A 167 23.80 3.63 7.93
C SER A 167 24.20 4.69 6.90
N GLN A 168 25.20 5.51 7.23
CA GLN A 168 25.78 6.51 6.33
C GLN A 168 26.72 5.91 5.27
N ASP A 169 26.93 4.59 5.32
CA ASP A 169 27.95 3.85 4.56
C ASP A 169 27.53 3.47 3.12
#